data_AF-A0A2V2C4A1-F1
#
_entry.id   AF-A0A2V2C4A1-F1
#
_cell.length_a   1.000
_cell.length_b   1.000
_cell.length_c   1.000
_cell.angle_alpha   90.00
_cell.angle_beta   90.00
_cell.angle_gamma   90.00
#
_symmetry.space_group_name_H-M   'P 1'
#
loop_
_entity.id
_entity.type
_entity.pdbx_description
1 polymer ?
#
loop_
_entity_poly.entity_id
_entity_poly.type
_entity_poly.pdbx_seq_one_letter_code
_entity_poly.pdbx_strand_id
1 'polypeptide(L)'
;MFYTYEFEVFESNGLLIATPYDMDGGTQGEDWEDLGEMVPDWLRGEINYRLMKGLELPVHTFGNSPRKGGTNIMVSVQAGLDTVERVTAADAARMLGVTPGRVSQMLSTGQLIGWRDGHSSYVTRDSVEARLKNEAKAGRPRAGASA
;
A
#
# COMPACT_ATOMS: atom_id res chain seq x y z
N MET A 1 11.50 3.70 -11.19
CA MET A 1 12.89 3.69 -10.70
C MET A 1 13.13 2.38 -9.95
N PHE A 2 14.37 1.87 -9.89
CA PHE A 2 14.69 0.72 -9.03
C PHE A 2 15.06 1.21 -7.62
N TYR A 3 14.53 0.54 -6.61
CA TYR A 3 14.83 0.78 -5.21
C TYR A 3 15.30 -0.53 -4.58
N THR A 4 16.41 -0.46 -3.86
CA THR A 4 17.06 -1.62 -3.24
C THR A 4 17.22 -1.37 -1.75
N TYR A 5 16.78 -2.32 -0.93
CA TYR A 5 16.92 -2.29 0.52
C TYR A 5 17.36 -3.65 1.05
N GLU A 6 18.08 -3.62 2.18
CA GLU A 6 18.47 -4.81 2.92
C GLU A 6 17.39 -5.18 3.95
N PHE A 7 17.11 -6.48 4.07
CA PHE A 7 16.18 -7.06 5.03
C PHE A 7 16.90 -8.11 5.86
N GLU A 8 16.55 -8.22 7.14
CA GLU A 8 16.85 -9.41 7.94
C GLU A 8 15.67 -10.38 7.84
N VAL A 9 15.97 -11.64 7.51
CA VAL A 9 15.03 -12.76 7.55
C VAL A 9 15.34 -13.66 8.73
N PHE A 10 14.36 -13.91 9.61
CA PHE A 10 14.52 -14.76 10.78
C PHE A 10 13.24 -15.57 11.03
N GLU A 11 13.36 -16.72 11.70
CA GLU A 11 12.21 -17.54 12.05
C GLU A 11 11.51 -17.00 13.31
N SER A 12 10.18 -16.98 13.27
CA SER A 12 9.35 -16.70 14.44
C SER A 12 7.98 -17.36 14.30
N ASN A 13 7.55 -18.08 15.33
CA ASN A 13 6.26 -18.79 15.36
C ASN A 13 6.00 -19.70 14.15
N GLY A 14 7.04 -20.34 13.62
CA GLY A 14 6.94 -21.25 12.47
C GLY A 14 6.82 -20.57 11.11
N LEU A 15 7.07 -19.26 11.03
CA LEU A 15 7.11 -18.50 9.78
C LEU A 15 8.47 -17.84 9.60
N LEU A 16 8.84 -17.58 8.35
CA LEU A 16 9.93 -16.67 8.01
C LEU A 16 9.41 -15.24 8.07
N ILE A 17 10.08 -14.38 8.84
CA ILE A 17 9.75 -12.96 8.96
C ILE A 17 10.86 -12.16 8.29
N ALA A 18 10.51 -11.26 7.38
CA ALA A 18 11.44 -10.33 6.74
C ALA A 18 11.16 -8.90 7.20
N THR A 19 12.14 -8.27 7.83
CA THR A 19 12.05 -6.86 8.27
C THR A 19 13.19 -6.04 7.65
N PRO A 20 12.90 -4.88 7.03
CA PRO A 20 13.94 -4.00 6.49
C PRO A 20 14.74 -3.34 7.61
N TYR A 21 15.98 -2.96 7.31
CA TYR A 21 16.84 -2.25 8.28
C TYR A 21 16.47 -0.77 8.45
N ASP A 22 16.00 -0.15 7.37
CA ASP A 22 15.83 1.31 7.23
C ASP A 22 14.37 1.77 7.27
N MET A 23 13.43 0.84 7.50
CA MET A 23 11.99 1.08 7.52
C MET A 23 11.34 0.32 8.68
N ASP A 24 10.20 0.83 9.14
CA ASP A 24 9.35 0.08 10.06
C ASP A 24 8.47 -0.91 9.27
N GLY A 25 8.04 -1.96 9.97
CA GLY A 25 7.19 -3.00 9.41
C GLY A 25 7.97 -4.19 8.86
N GLY A 26 7.36 -4.89 7.91
CA GLY A 26 7.89 -6.12 7.33
C GLY A 26 6.76 -7.01 6.83
N THR A 27 7.15 -8.15 6.29
CA THR A 27 6.24 -9.18 5.82
C THR A 27 6.69 -10.56 6.30
N GLN A 28 5.92 -11.60 5.99
CA GLN A 28 6.19 -12.96 6.40
C GLN A 28 5.79 -13.94 5.30
N GLY A 29 6.39 -15.12 5.33
CA GLY A 29 6.04 -16.25 4.46
C GLY A 29 6.20 -17.58 5.19
N GLU A 30 5.51 -18.62 4.68
CA GLU A 30 5.57 -19.98 5.22
C GLU A 30 6.92 -20.65 4.96
N ASP A 31 7.54 -20.33 3.83
CA ASP A 31 8.86 -20.78 3.42
C ASP A 31 9.58 -19.71 2.57
N TRP A 32 10.76 -20.05 2.03
CA TRP A 32 11.56 -19.11 1.24
C TRP A 32 10.95 -18.77 -0.13
N GLU A 33 10.11 -19.65 -0.68
CA GLU A 33 9.44 -19.41 -1.96
C GLU A 33 8.31 -18.38 -1.74
N ASP A 34 7.45 -18.62 -0.76
CA ASP A 34 6.40 -17.68 -0.36
C ASP A 34 7.00 -16.33 0.08
N LEU A 35 8.04 -16.35 0.93
CA LEU A 35 8.73 -15.13 1.34
C LEU A 35 9.33 -14.37 0.14
N GLY A 36 9.83 -15.09 -0.85
CA GLY A 36 10.39 -14.52 -2.08
C GLY A 36 9.37 -13.74 -2.90
N GLU A 37 8.09 -14.08 -2.83
CA GLU A 37 6.99 -13.32 -3.44
C GLU A 37 6.55 -12.15 -2.55
N MET A 38 6.49 -12.38 -1.24
CA MET A 38 5.94 -11.42 -0.28
C MET A 38 6.85 -10.21 -0.05
N VAL A 39 8.18 -10.38 -0.01
CA VAL A 39 9.11 -9.27 0.30
C VAL A 39 9.18 -8.22 -0.81
N PRO A 40 9.32 -8.57 -2.10
CA PRO A 40 9.28 -7.59 -3.17
C PRO A 40 7.94 -6.85 -3.24
N ASP A 41 6.82 -7.55 -3.03
CA ASP A 41 5.51 -6.90 -3.05
C ASP A 41 5.36 -5.88 -1.91
N TRP A 42 5.74 -6.28 -0.69
CA TRP A 42 5.76 -5.39 0.47
C TRP A 42 6.63 -4.15 0.22
N LEU A 43 7.86 -4.33 -0.27
CA LEU A 43 8.78 -3.22 -0.54
C LEU A 43 8.21 -2.28 -1.60
N ARG A 44 7.66 -2.83 -2.70
CA ARG A 44 7.03 -2.03 -3.75
C ARG A 44 5.84 -1.24 -3.21
N GLY A 45 5.01 -1.86 -2.38
CA GLY A 45 3.86 -1.24 -1.74
C GLY A 45 4.25 -0.06 -0.85
N GLU A 46 5.24 -0.25 0.02
CA GLU A 46 5.75 0.79 0.93
C GLU A 46 6.36 1.98 0.18
N ILE A 47 7.22 1.72 -0.83
CA ILE A 47 7.81 2.78 -1.65
C ILE A 47 6.72 3.56 -2.39
N ASN A 48 5.78 2.86 -3.04
CA ASN A 48 4.68 3.51 -3.74
C ASN A 48 3.79 4.32 -2.80
N TYR A 49 3.51 3.81 -1.60
CA TYR A 49 2.76 4.53 -0.58
C TYR A 49 3.44 5.84 -0.18
N ARG A 50 4.75 5.81 0.13
CA ARG A 50 5.52 7.01 0.46
C ARG A 50 5.48 8.02 -0.66
N LEU A 51 5.72 7.59 -1.90
CA LEU A 51 5.66 8.46 -3.08
C LEU A 51 4.26 9.07 -3.26
N MET A 52 3.19 8.30 -3.10
CA MET A 52 1.81 8.81 -3.17
C MET A 52 1.51 9.86 -2.10
N LYS A 53 2.14 9.75 -0.93
CA LYS A 53 1.96 10.66 0.20
C LYS A 53 2.98 11.79 0.25
N GLY A 54 3.94 11.83 -0.68
CA GLY A 54 5.05 12.80 -0.66
C GLY A 54 5.93 12.65 0.58
N LEU A 55 6.02 11.44 1.14
CA LEU A 55 6.89 11.13 2.28
C LEU A 55 8.31 10.86 1.78
N GLU A 56 9.29 11.21 2.60
CA GLU A 56 10.68 10.90 2.31
C GLU A 56 10.90 9.37 2.29
N LEU A 57 11.68 8.94 1.30
CA LEU A 57 12.19 7.58 1.24
C LEU A 57 13.38 7.46 2.20
N PRO A 58 13.44 6.42 3.05
CA PRO A 58 14.57 6.25 3.95
C PRO A 58 15.88 6.06 3.19
N VAL A 59 16.97 6.53 3.78
CA VAL A 59 18.31 6.27 3.23
C VAL A 59 18.61 4.79 3.45
N HIS A 60 18.93 4.08 2.38
CA HIS A 60 19.26 2.66 2.45
C HIS A 60 20.63 2.43 3.09
N THR A 61 20.73 1.39 3.91
CA THR A 61 21.98 0.85 4.43
C THR A 61 22.19 -0.57 3.92
N PHE A 62 23.47 -0.99 3.84
CA PHE A 62 23.85 -2.32 3.36
C PHE A 62 24.99 -2.89 4.20
N GLY A 63 25.05 -4.22 4.32
CA GLY A 63 26.07 -4.92 5.09
C GLY A 63 25.80 -4.87 6.59
N ASN A 64 24.53 -4.74 6.98
CA ASN A 64 24.13 -4.73 8.38
C ASN A 64 24.43 -6.07 9.06
N SER A 65 24.62 -6.07 10.38
CA SER A 65 24.67 -7.31 11.15
C SER A 65 23.25 -7.74 11.55
N PRO A 66 22.87 -9.03 11.40
CA PRO A 66 21.58 -9.55 11.84
C PRO A 66 21.27 -9.18 13.29
N ARG A 67 20.13 -8.54 13.54
CA ARG A 67 19.70 -8.08 14.87
C ARG A 67 19.05 -9.20 15.68
N LYS A 68 18.51 -10.22 15.00
CA LYS A 68 17.78 -11.37 15.56
C LYS A 68 18.46 -12.70 15.26
N GLY A 69 19.69 -12.66 14.76
CA GLY A 69 20.45 -13.87 14.38
C GLY A 69 19.95 -14.50 13.08
N GLY A 70 19.22 -13.75 12.26
CA GLY A 70 18.72 -14.19 10.96
C GLY A 70 19.75 -14.10 9.83
N THR A 71 19.23 -14.17 8.60
CA THR A 71 19.98 -14.06 7.35
C THR A 71 19.63 -12.75 6.67
N ASN A 72 20.63 -11.99 6.23
CA ASN A 72 20.37 -10.81 5.42
C ASN A 72 20.10 -11.15 3.96
N ILE A 73 19.12 -10.47 3.38
CA ILE A 73 18.85 -10.48 1.94
C ILE A 73 18.79 -9.05 1.41
N MET A 74 19.14 -8.86 0.13
CA MET A 74 18.93 -7.61 -0.57
C MET A 74 17.79 -7.77 -1.57
N VAL A 75 16.82 -6.85 -1.54
CA VAL A 75 15.66 -6.90 -2.41
C VAL A 75 15.59 -5.63 -3.23
N SER A 76 15.47 -5.79 -4.55
CA SER A 76 15.36 -4.69 -5.51
C SER A 76 14.02 -4.76 -6.22
N VAL A 77 13.30 -3.64 -6.27
CA VAL A 77 11.99 -3.54 -6.93
C VAL A 77 11.93 -2.34 -7.85
N GLN A 78 11.19 -2.47 -8.94
CA GLN A 78 10.77 -1.31 -9.71
C GLN A 78 9.53 -0.71 -9.04
N ALA A 79 9.63 0.56 -8.64
CA ALA A 79 8.53 1.31 -8.04
C ALA A 79 8.50 2.77 -8.53
N GLY A 80 7.39 3.43 -8.29
CA GLY A 80 7.08 4.76 -8.82
C GLY A 80 5.58 4.97 -8.97
N LEU A 81 5.13 6.23 -8.99
CA LEU A 81 3.71 6.57 -9.22
C LEU A 81 3.18 6.05 -10.55
N ASP A 82 4.06 5.86 -11.53
CA ASP A 82 3.79 5.25 -12.84
C ASP A 82 3.56 3.73 -12.76
N THR A 83 4.08 3.07 -11.72
CA THR A 83 3.93 1.61 -11.51
C THR A 83 2.67 1.25 -10.72
N VAL A 84 2.00 2.23 -10.12
CA VAL A 84 0.78 2.02 -9.34
C VAL A 84 -0.41 1.88 -10.27
N GLU A 85 -1.10 0.74 -10.21
CA GLU A 85 -2.34 0.57 -10.95
C GLU A 85 -3.42 1.53 -10.44
N ARG A 86 -3.93 2.36 -11.35
CA ARG A 86 -4.73 3.53 -11.00
C ARG A 86 -5.82 3.83 -12.00
N VAL A 87 -6.85 4.51 -11.51
CA VAL A 87 -7.91 5.12 -12.31
C VAL A 87 -8.00 6.60 -11.96
N THR A 88 -8.57 7.41 -12.86
CA THR A 88 -8.83 8.82 -12.53
C THR A 88 -9.92 8.91 -11.46
N ALA A 89 -9.97 10.00 -10.69
CA ALA A 89 -11.05 10.23 -9.73
C ALA A 89 -12.44 10.27 -10.40
N ALA A 90 -12.52 10.70 -11.67
CA ALA A 90 -13.76 10.67 -12.44
C ALA A 90 -14.17 9.22 -12.79
N ASP A 91 -13.21 8.36 -13.15
CA ASP A 91 -13.47 6.95 -13.42
C ASP A 91 -13.86 6.20 -12.16
N ALA A 92 -13.16 6.46 -11.05
CA ALA A 92 -13.53 5.92 -9.73
C ALA A 92 -14.96 6.30 -9.35
N ALA A 93 -15.37 7.55 -9.59
CA ALA A 93 -16.73 8.01 -9.33
C ALA A 93 -17.77 7.21 -10.14
N ARG A 94 -17.49 6.97 -11.44
CA ARG A 94 -18.34 6.14 -12.31
C ARG A 94 -18.41 4.69 -11.85
N MET A 95 -17.26 4.09 -11.50
CA MET A 95 -17.17 2.70 -11.04
C MET A 95 -17.93 2.49 -9.73
N LEU A 96 -17.81 3.43 -8.80
CA LEU A 96 -18.44 3.37 -7.47
C LEU A 96 -19.90 3.85 -7.44
N GLY A 97 -20.42 4.40 -8.56
CA GLY A 97 -21.77 4.97 -8.61
C GLY A 97 -21.96 6.19 -7.68
N VAL A 98 -20.92 6.99 -7.46
CA VAL A 98 -20.95 8.17 -6.58
C VAL A 98 -20.55 9.46 -7.31
N THR A 99 -20.73 10.62 -6.68
CA THR A 99 -20.30 11.90 -7.24
C THR A 99 -18.77 12.11 -7.12
N PRO A 100 -18.14 12.92 -7.98
CA PRO A 100 -16.73 13.28 -7.83
C PRO A 100 -16.38 13.94 -6.48
N GLY A 101 -17.32 14.72 -5.93
CA GLY A 101 -17.17 15.28 -4.58
C GLY A 101 -17.12 14.21 -3.49
N ARG A 102 -17.88 13.12 -3.63
CA ARG A 102 -17.83 11.99 -2.72
C ARG A 102 -16.50 11.23 -2.80
N VAL A 103 -15.95 11.05 -4.00
CA VAL A 103 -14.59 10.49 -4.17
C VAL A 103 -13.55 11.36 -3.48
N SER A 104 -13.63 12.69 -3.66
CA SER A 104 -12.73 13.64 -2.99
C SER A 104 -12.80 13.53 -1.47
N GLN A 105 -14.00 13.39 -0.92
CA GLN A 105 -14.20 13.14 0.51
C GLN A 105 -13.67 11.78 0.97
N MET A 106 -13.83 10.73 0.16
CA MET A 106 -13.30 9.41 0.49
C MET A 106 -11.76 9.40 0.50
N LEU A 107 -11.13 10.12 -0.43
CA LEU A 107 -9.67 10.30 -0.42
C LEU A 107 -9.20 11.08 0.81
N SER A 108 -9.91 12.15 1.21
CA SER A 108 -9.52 12.95 2.38
C SER A 108 -9.74 12.22 3.71
N THR A 109 -10.72 11.33 3.78
CA THR A 109 -11.02 10.52 4.98
C THR A 109 -10.30 9.16 4.99
N GLY A 110 -9.45 8.87 4.00
CA GLY A 110 -8.71 7.61 3.89
C GLY A 110 -9.58 6.39 3.54
N GLN A 111 -10.84 6.59 3.15
CA GLN A 111 -11.73 5.53 2.65
C GLN A 111 -11.34 5.06 1.25
N LEU A 112 -10.62 5.90 0.51
CA LEU A 112 -9.93 5.54 -0.73
C LEU A 112 -8.45 5.90 -0.62
N ILE A 113 -7.61 5.11 -1.28
CA ILE A 113 -6.17 5.35 -1.41
C ILE A 113 -5.92 5.99 -2.77
N GLY A 114 -5.21 7.11 -2.79
CA GLY A 114 -4.94 7.87 -4.00
C GLY A 114 -4.02 9.06 -3.75
N TRP A 115 -3.69 9.76 -4.82
CA TRP A 115 -2.78 10.91 -4.83
C TRP A 115 -3.15 11.91 -5.92
N ARG A 116 -2.55 13.10 -5.84
CA ARG A 116 -2.59 14.10 -6.92
C ARG A 116 -1.27 14.08 -7.68
N ASP A 117 -1.38 14.19 -8.99
CA ASP A 117 -0.25 14.27 -9.90
C ASP A 117 -0.56 15.35 -10.95
N GLY A 118 0.08 16.50 -10.80
CA GLY A 118 -0.28 17.74 -11.47
C GLY A 118 -1.74 18.17 -11.20
N HIS A 119 -2.51 18.34 -12.27
CA HIS A 119 -3.91 18.75 -12.20
C HIS A 119 -4.87 17.57 -11.97
N SER A 120 -4.37 16.34 -12.09
CA SER A 120 -5.17 15.11 -12.02
C SER A 120 -5.17 14.53 -10.61
N SER A 121 -6.27 13.87 -10.25
CA SER A 121 -6.38 13.04 -9.04
C SER A 121 -6.58 11.60 -9.45
N TYR A 122 -5.80 10.72 -8.84
CA TYR A 122 -5.79 9.29 -9.10
C TYR A 122 -6.20 8.52 -7.86
N VAL A 123 -6.85 7.38 -8.08
CA VAL A 123 -7.24 6.42 -7.05
C VAL A 123 -6.63 5.08 -7.42
N THR A 124 -6.07 4.35 -6.46
CA THR A 124 -5.54 3.00 -6.72
C THR A 124 -6.68 2.06 -7.10
N ARG A 125 -6.44 1.16 -8.06
CA ARG A 125 -7.47 0.21 -8.49
C ARG A 125 -7.92 -0.68 -7.33
N ASP A 126 -6.97 -1.21 -6.57
CA ASP A 126 -7.25 -2.05 -5.40
C ASP A 126 -8.17 -1.37 -4.38
N SER A 127 -8.01 -0.06 -4.18
CA SER A 127 -8.86 0.67 -3.23
C SER A 127 -10.30 0.81 -3.74
N VAL A 128 -10.49 1.00 -5.05
CA VAL A 128 -11.82 0.99 -5.69
C VAL A 128 -12.45 -0.40 -5.57
N GLU A 129 -11.71 -1.45 -5.89
CA GLU A 129 -12.19 -2.82 -5.83
C GLU A 129 -12.53 -3.27 -4.41
N ALA A 130 -11.67 -2.95 -3.44
CA ALA A 130 -11.93 -3.19 -2.03
C ALA A 130 -13.21 -2.47 -1.58
N ARG A 131 -13.47 -1.27 -2.09
CA ARG A 131 -14.68 -0.51 -1.74
C ARG A 131 -15.95 -1.10 -2.34
N LEU A 132 -15.87 -1.64 -3.56
CA LEU A 132 -16.95 -2.37 -4.24
C LEU A 132 -17.26 -3.68 -3.51
N LYS A 133 -16.23 -4.44 -3.12
CA LYS A 133 -16.38 -5.69 -2.34
C LYS A 133 -16.99 -5.41 -0.95
N ASN A 134 -16.60 -4.30 -0.32
CA ASN A 134 -17.05 -3.89 1.00
C ASN A 134 -18.16 -2.83 0.94
N GLU A 135 -19.06 -2.89 -0.05
CA GLU A 135 -20.18 -1.94 -0.14
C GLU A 135 -20.89 -1.80 1.21
N ALA A 136 -20.69 -0.64 1.87
CA ALA A 136 -21.40 -0.28 3.08
C ALA A 136 -22.92 -0.43 2.84
N LYS A 137 -23.53 -1.44 3.47
CA LYS A 137 -24.99 -1.61 3.49
C LYS A 137 -25.62 -0.27 3.86
N ALA A 138 -26.63 0.13 3.11
CA ALA A 138 -27.25 1.45 3.18
C ALA A 138 -27.63 1.87 4.62
N GLY A 139 -26.72 2.58 5.29
CA GLY A 139 -26.98 3.29 6.52
C GLY A 139 -27.60 4.64 6.22
N ARG A 140 -28.87 4.65 5.79
CA ARG A 140 -29.67 5.88 5.79
C ARG A 140 -30.98 5.61 6.53
N PRO A 141 -31.14 6.06 7.79
CA PRO A 141 -32.46 6.31 8.31
C PRO A 141 -33.15 7.28 7.34
N ARG A 142 -34.31 6.88 6.81
CA ARG A 142 -35.14 7.78 6.00
C ARG A 142 -35.50 8.99 6.87
N ALA A 143 -35.37 10.19 6.33
CA ALA A 143 -35.88 11.40 6.97
C ALA A 143 -37.39 11.21 7.17
N GLY A 144 -37.83 11.13 8.42
CA GLY A 144 -39.22 10.84 8.78
C GLY A 144 -39.38 10.21 10.15
N ALA A 145 -38.91 10.90 11.20
CA ALA A 145 -39.39 10.67 12.56
C ALA A 145 -39.48 12.03 13.27
N SER A 146 -40.32 12.89 12.71
CA SER A 146 -41.03 13.89 13.50
C SER A 146 -42.12 13.16 14.28
N ALA A 147 -41.98 13.12 15.60
CA ALA A 147 -43.07 13.00 16.56
C ALA A 147 -42.63 13.71 17.85
#